data_AF-A0A845HN27-F1
#
_entry.id   AF-A0A845HN27-F1
#
_cell.length_a   1.000
_cell.length_b   1.000
_cell.length_c   1.000
_cell.angle_alpha   90.00
_cell.angle_beta   90.00
_cell.angle_gamma   90.00
#
_symmetry.space_group_name_H-M   'P 1'
#
loop_
_entity.id
_entity.type
_entity.pdbx_description
1 polymer ?
#
loop_
_entity_poly.entity_id
_entity_poly.type
_entity_poly.pdbx_seq_one_letter_code
_entity_poly.pdbx_strand_id
1 'polypeptide(L)'
;MRAFTRTMLAASLALLAGAAWADVSVSYVKPEDFTDVPRNAIDRERVLKDFSDYFATLNKKLPPGQNLKIEVLDIDLAGRMWPRRNGGEDIRILNGGADWPRVRLHYTLEQDGQVLRSGDEQVSNMNYMQGFSRYGDGDTLRYEKQMLDDWFNKTIVPKVAKR
;
A
#
# COMPACT_ATOMS: atom_id res chain seq x y z
N MET A 1 1.63 -10.55 73.15
CA MET A 1 2.07 -9.42 72.30
C MET A 1 1.46 -9.65 70.92
N ARG A 2 0.56 -8.76 70.48
CA ARG A 2 -0.12 -8.81 69.19
C ARG A 2 0.69 -8.01 68.17
N ALA A 3 0.89 -8.54 66.96
CA ALA A 3 1.26 -7.84 65.71
C ALA A 3 1.90 -8.84 64.74
N PHE A 4 1.70 -8.86 63.42
CA PHE A 4 0.76 -8.21 62.51
C PHE A 4 0.88 -9.03 61.22
N THR A 5 -0.22 -9.63 60.75
CA THR A 5 -0.29 -10.28 59.44
C THR A 5 -0.24 -9.20 58.35
N ARG A 6 0.81 -9.21 57.52
CA ARG A 6 0.93 -8.32 56.36
C ARG A 6 0.08 -8.89 55.21
N THR A 7 -1.09 -8.34 55.00
CA THR A 7 -1.85 -8.49 53.74
C THR A 7 -1.13 -7.71 52.64
N MET A 8 -0.50 -8.41 51.70
CA MET A 8 -0.04 -7.79 50.45
C MET A 8 -1.24 -7.60 49.52
N LEU A 9 -1.54 -6.33 49.23
CA LEU A 9 -2.51 -5.93 48.21
C LEU A 9 -1.86 -6.16 46.83
N ALA A 10 -2.32 -7.17 46.09
CA ALA A 10 -1.96 -7.33 44.68
C ALA A 10 -2.72 -6.27 43.86
N ALA A 11 -2.00 -5.22 43.43
CA ALA A 11 -2.55 -4.26 42.47
C ALA A 11 -2.53 -4.91 41.08
N SER A 12 -3.69 -5.36 40.62
CA SER A 12 -3.94 -5.79 39.25
C SER A 12 -3.81 -4.57 38.32
N LEU A 13 -2.68 -4.49 37.61
CA LEU A 13 -2.46 -3.52 36.55
C LEU A 13 -3.39 -3.90 35.38
N ALA A 14 -4.53 -3.23 35.27
CA ALA A 14 -5.38 -3.34 34.10
C ALA A 14 -4.63 -2.76 32.89
N LEU A 15 -4.15 -3.63 32.01
CA LEU A 15 -3.63 -3.25 30.70
C LEU A 15 -4.77 -2.57 29.93
N LEU A 16 -4.66 -1.26 29.77
CA LEU A 16 -5.38 -0.50 28.75
C LEU A 16 -4.91 -1.03 27.39
N ALA A 17 -5.59 -2.05 26.87
CA ALA A 17 -5.53 -2.38 25.46
C ALA A 17 -6.19 -1.20 24.73
N GLY A 18 -5.37 -0.18 24.40
CA GLY A 18 -5.78 0.84 23.44
C GLY A 18 -6.26 0.13 22.18
N ALA A 19 -7.39 0.56 21.62
CA ALA A 19 -7.83 0.07 20.33
C ALA A 19 -6.65 0.20 19.37
N ALA A 20 -6.04 -0.91 18.99
CA ALA A 20 -4.87 -0.90 18.15
C ALA A 20 -5.37 -0.69 16.72
N TRP A 21 -5.35 0.56 16.26
CA TRP A 21 -5.73 0.90 14.89
C TRP A 21 -4.69 0.33 13.94
N ALA A 22 -5.16 -0.31 12.87
CA ALA A 22 -4.27 -0.69 11.78
C ALA A 22 -4.02 0.55 10.91
N ASP A 23 -2.76 0.76 10.52
CA ASP A 23 -2.35 1.95 9.78
C ASP A 23 -1.51 1.60 8.56
N VAL A 24 -1.63 2.40 7.51
CA VAL A 24 -0.80 2.31 6.31
C VAL A 24 -0.23 3.70 6.05
N SER A 25 1.09 3.81 6.08
CA SER A 25 1.81 5.04 5.76
C SER A 25 2.61 4.86 4.48
N VAL A 26 2.59 5.88 3.62
CA VAL A 26 3.30 5.87 2.34
C VAL A 26 4.16 7.12 2.22
N SER A 27 5.39 6.93 1.73
CA SER A 27 6.30 7.99 1.34
C SER A 27 6.80 7.74 -0.08
N TYR A 28 7.22 8.81 -0.77
CA TYR A 28 7.74 8.74 -2.13
C TYR A 28 9.17 9.26 -2.15
N VAL A 29 10.11 8.43 -2.60
CA VAL A 29 11.54 8.73 -2.63
C VAL A 29 11.91 9.31 -3.99
N LYS A 30 12.22 10.60 -4.02
CA LYS A 30 12.57 11.34 -5.27
C LYS A 30 11.54 11.16 -6.39
N PRO A 31 10.27 11.53 -6.16
CA PRO A 31 9.20 11.30 -7.13
C PRO A 31 9.39 12.04 -8.47
N GLU A 32 10.30 13.01 -8.53
CA GLU A 32 10.75 13.67 -9.77
C GLU A 32 11.48 12.74 -10.75
N ASP A 33 12.03 11.62 -10.26
CA ASP A 33 12.80 10.65 -11.03
C ASP A 33 11.97 9.41 -11.44
N PHE A 34 10.69 9.36 -11.07
CA PHE A 34 9.82 8.21 -11.38
C PHE A 34 9.53 8.10 -12.88
N THR A 35 9.44 6.86 -13.34
CA THR A 35 9.39 6.52 -14.78
C THR A 35 8.22 7.17 -15.52
N ASP A 36 6.99 6.96 -15.03
CA ASP A 36 5.75 7.40 -15.69
C ASP A 36 4.91 8.34 -14.81
N VAL A 37 5.57 9.10 -13.93
CA VAL A 37 4.93 10.20 -13.19
C VAL A 37 5.28 11.55 -13.85
N PRO A 38 4.30 12.47 -14.00
CA PRO A 38 4.56 13.75 -14.66
C PRO A 38 5.70 14.55 -14.04
N ARG A 39 6.49 15.24 -14.87
CA ARG A 39 7.52 16.17 -14.39
C ARG A 39 6.92 17.48 -13.85
N ASN A 40 5.75 17.87 -14.34
CA ASN A 40 4.98 18.99 -13.80
C ASN A 40 4.58 18.66 -12.35
N ALA A 41 4.84 19.59 -11.42
CA ALA A 41 4.57 19.40 -9.99
C ALA A 41 3.08 19.16 -9.68
N ILE A 42 2.16 19.90 -10.31
CA ILE A 42 0.71 19.80 -10.06
C ILE A 42 0.18 18.43 -10.50
N ASP A 43 0.58 18.00 -11.70
CA ASP A 43 0.13 16.71 -12.24
C ASP A 43 0.78 15.54 -11.48
N ARG A 44 2.04 15.69 -11.07
CA ARG A 44 2.73 14.74 -10.18
C ARG A 44 1.99 14.58 -8.86
N GLU A 45 1.72 15.68 -8.17
CA GLU A 45 1.02 15.67 -6.89
C GLU A 45 -0.35 14.98 -7.00
N ARG A 46 -1.07 15.19 -8.11
CA ARG A 46 -2.33 14.49 -8.37
C ARG A 46 -2.15 12.98 -8.45
N VAL A 47 -1.20 12.50 -9.25
CA VAL A 47 -0.93 11.06 -9.40
C VAL A 47 -0.50 10.46 -8.06
N LEU A 48 0.45 11.09 -7.36
CA LEU A 48 0.91 10.61 -6.05
C LEU A 48 -0.22 10.61 -5.01
N LYS A 49 -1.12 11.60 -5.06
CA LYS A 49 -2.29 11.62 -4.20
C LYS A 49 -3.22 10.44 -4.49
N ASP A 50 -3.47 10.12 -5.75
CA ASP A 50 -4.31 8.97 -6.13
C ASP A 50 -3.71 7.64 -5.63
N PHE A 51 -2.39 7.49 -5.68
CA PHE A 51 -1.69 6.36 -5.06
C PHE A 51 -1.81 6.37 -3.54
N SER A 52 -1.61 7.51 -2.88
CA SER A 52 -1.71 7.63 -1.42
C SER A 52 -3.10 7.32 -0.91
N ASP A 53 -4.13 7.86 -1.56
CA ASP A 53 -5.53 7.59 -1.25
C ASP A 53 -5.82 6.08 -1.39
N TYR A 54 -5.26 5.44 -2.42
CA TYR A 54 -5.40 4.01 -2.61
C TYR A 54 -4.68 3.20 -1.51
N PHE A 55 -3.42 3.47 -1.21
CA PHE A 55 -2.67 2.78 -0.14
C PHE A 55 -3.37 2.92 1.21
N ALA A 56 -3.93 4.10 1.51
CA ALA A 56 -4.71 4.32 2.71
C ALA A 56 -5.92 3.37 2.82
N THR A 57 -6.52 2.94 1.69
CA THR A 57 -7.62 1.96 1.73
C THR A 57 -7.21 0.56 2.18
N LEU A 58 -5.91 0.24 2.11
CA LEU A 58 -5.39 -1.08 2.50
C LEU A 58 -5.40 -1.27 4.03
N ASN A 59 -5.48 -0.19 4.81
CA ASN A 59 -5.57 -0.28 6.27
C ASN A 59 -6.77 -1.15 6.73
N LYS A 60 -7.88 -1.14 5.97
CA LYS A 60 -9.09 -1.93 6.24
C LYS A 60 -8.84 -3.44 6.13
N LYS A 61 -7.78 -3.85 5.45
CA LYS A 61 -7.39 -5.25 5.24
C LYS A 61 -6.29 -5.70 6.20
N LEU A 62 -5.71 -4.78 6.98
CA LEU A 62 -4.69 -5.12 7.97
C LEU A 62 -5.33 -5.62 9.27
N PRO A 63 -4.71 -6.62 9.93
CA PRO A 63 -5.05 -6.96 11.31
C PRO A 63 -4.92 -5.74 12.24
N PRO A 64 -5.79 -5.60 13.25
CA PRO A 64 -5.69 -4.54 14.26
C PRO A 64 -4.29 -4.50 14.90
N GLY A 65 -3.75 -3.29 15.06
CA GLY A 65 -2.45 -3.03 15.67
C GLY A 65 -1.24 -3.21 14.75
N GLN A 66 -1.44 -3.62 13.50
CA GLN A 66 -0.36 -3.65 12.51
C GLN A 66 -0.21 -2.30 11.81
N ASN A 67 1.04 -1.86 11.64
CA ASN A 67 1.39 -0.70 10.86
C ASN A 67 2.24 -1.13 9.64
N LEU A 68 1.77 -0.79 8.45
CA LEU A 68 2.52 -0.98 7.21
C LEU A 68 3.11 0.35 6.74
N LYS A 69 4.43 0.43 6.71
CA LYS A 69 5.18 1.54 6.11
C LYS A 69 5.61 1.14 4.70
N ILE A 70 5.35 2.00 3.72
CA ILE A 70 5.71 1.79 2.32
C ILE A 70 6.52 3.00 1.84
N GLU A 71 7.71 2.75 1.32
CA GLU A 71 8.51 3.76 0.62
C GLU A 71 8.52 3.43 -0.87
N VAL A 72 7.84 4.23 -1.66
CA VAL A 72 7.79 4.05 -3.12
C VAL A 72 9.04 4.65 -3.74
N LEU A 73 9.75 3.83 -4.50
CA LEU A 73 11.03 4.15 -5.14
C LEU A 73 10.88 4.43 -6.63
N ASP A 74 9.80 3.95 -7.25
CA ASP A 74 9.52 4.14 -8.68
C ASP A 74 8.09 3.74 -9.00
N ILE A 75 7.49 4.44 -9.97
CA ILE A 75 6.16 4.14 -10.50
C ILE A 75 6.24 4.14 -12.03
N ASP A 76 5.81 3.02 -12.60
CA ASP A 76 5.70 2.77 -14.03
C ASP A 76 4.28 2.31 -14.32
N LEU A 77 3.54 3.09 -15.10
CA LEU A 77 2.11 2.88 -15.29
C LEU A 77 1.86 1.87 -16.41
N ALA A 78 0.70 1.22 -16.35
CA ALA A 78 0.23 0.38 -17.43
C ALA A 78 -0.05 1.23 -18.68
N GLY A 79 0.48 0.78 -19.82
CA GLY A 79 0.34 1.46 -21.09
C GLY A 79 1.09 2.78 -21.17
N ARG A 80 0.71 3.60 -22.15
CA ARG A 80 1.28 4.95 -22.35
C ARG A 80 0.18 5.97 -22.49
N MET A 81 0.32 7.09 -21.80
CA MET A 81 -0.58 8.24 -21.95
C MET A 81 -0.23 8.99 -23.23
N TRP A 82 -1.19 9.11 -24.14
CA TRP A 82 -1.05 9.88 -25.38
C TRP A 82 -1.82 11.20 -25.27
N PRO A 83 -1.14 12.35 -25.37
CA PRO A 83 -1.79 13.64 -25.26
C PRO A 83 -2.73 13.85 -26.44
N ARG A 84 -3.99 14.22 -26.14
CA ARG A 84 -4.92 14.60 -27.20
C ARG A 84 -4.58 15.99 -27.71
N ARG A 85 -4.44 16.12 -29.03
CA ARG A 85 -4.13 17.38 -29.73
C ARG A 85 -5.14 18.52 -29.49
N ASN A 86 -6.33 18.18 -28.99
CA ASN A 86 -7.46 19.10 -28.79
C ASN A 86 -7.73 19.42 -27.31
N GLY A 87 -6.83 19.08 -26.38
CA GLY A 87 -6.96 19.45 -24.95
C GLY A 87 -8.01 18.67 -24.15
N GLY A 88 -8.55 17.57 -24.68
CA GLY A 88 -9.37 16.63 -23.92
C GLY A 88 -8.51 15.66 -23.09
N GLU A 89 -9.15 14.82 -22.27
CA GLU A 89 -8.44 13.81 -21.47
C GLU A 89 -7.54 12.92 -22.33
N ASP A 90 -6.32 12.70 -21.82
CA ASP A 90 -5.30 11.86 -22.44
C ASP A 90 -5.81 10.44 -22.69
N ILE A 91 -5.40 9.85 -23.80
CA ILE A 91 -5.76 8.47 -24.13
C ILE A 91 -4.68 7.56 -23.58
N ARG A 92 -5.07 6.63 -22.70
CA ARG A 92 -4.18 5.52 -22.34
C ARG A 92 -4.21 4.45 -23.42
N ILE A 93 -3.07 4.21 -24.05
CA ILE A 93 -2.88 3.15 -25.04
C ILE A 93 -2.30 1.92 -24.33
N LEU A 94 -3.03 0.81 -24.39
CA LEU A 94 -2.64 -0.49 -23.83
C LEU A 94 -2.37 -1.46 -24.98
N ASN A 95 -1.21 -2.09 -24.97
CA ASN A 95 -0.76 -3.04 -25.99
C ASN A 95 -0.75 -4.48 -25.47
N GLY A 96 -0.89 -4.70 -24.15
CA GLY A 96 -0.86 -6.03 -23.53
C GLY A 96 0.50 -6.74 -23.63
N GLY A 97 1.55 -5.97 -23.91
CA GLY A 97 2.93 -6.44 -24.09
C GLY A 97 3.79 -6.00 -22.91
N ALA A 98 4.96 -5.41 -23.18
CA ALA A 98 5.90 -4.92 -22.16
C ALA A 98 5.47 -3.62 -21.44
N ASP A 99 4.19 -3.31 -21.47
CA ASP A 99 3.56 -2.11 -20.91
C ASP A 99 2.70 -2.42 -19.67
N TRP A 100 3.06 -3.48 -18.93
CA TRP A 100 2.44 -3.80 -17.66
C TRP A 100 2.84 -2.81 -16.55
N PRO A 101 1.96 -2.59 -15.56
CA PRO A 101 2.28 -1.71 -14.43
C PRO A 101 3.44 -2.28 -13.61
N ARG A 102 4.30 -1.40 -13.10
CA ARG A 102 5.36 -1.74 -12.15
C ARG A 102 5.49 -0.69 -11.06
N VAL A 103 5.70 -1.12 -9.83
CA VAL A 103 6.07 -0.24 -8.71
C VAL A 103 7.27 -0.84 -8.00
N ARG A 104 8.33 -0.06 -7.80
CA ARG A 104 9.43 -0.44 -6.90
C ARG A 104 9.16 0.18 -5.55
N LEU A 105 9.22 -0.64 -4.50
CA LEU A 105 8.97 -0.17 -3.15
C LEU A 105 9.86 -0.90 -2.15
N HIS A 106 10.14 -0.20 -1.05
CA HIS A 106 10.54 -0.80 0.22
C HIS A 106 9.30 -0.86 1.12
N TYR A 107 9.14 -1.92 1.91
CA TYR A 107 8.08 -1.97 2.91
C TYR A 107 8.59 -2.51 4.24
N THR A 108 7.93 -2.09 5.31
CA THR A 108 8.11 -2.62 6.65
C THR A 108 6.74 -2.76 7.32
N LEU A 109 6.41 -3.98 7.74
CA LEU A 109 5.23 -4.32 8.55
C LEU A 109 5.65 -4.48 10.00
N GLU A 110 5.07 -3.69 10.88
CA GLU A 110 5.35 -3.67 12.32
C GLU A 110 4.09 -3.96 13.13
N GLN A 111 4.28 -4.53 14.31
CA GLN A 111 3.24 -4.65 15.33
C GLN A 111 3.89 -4.49 16.70
N ASP A 112 3.34 -3.62 17.56
CA ASP A 112 3.83 -3.38 18.92
C ASP A 112 5.34 -3.05 19.01
N GLY A 113 5.87 -2.35 17.99
CA GLY A 113 7.28 -1.98 17.87
C GLY A 113 8.21 -3.08 17.36
N GLN A 114 7.68 -4.27 17.04
CA GLN A 114 8.42 -5.36 16.42
C GLN A 114 8.19 -5.40 14.91
N VAL A 115 9.27 -5.48 14.12
CA VAL A 115 9.18 -5.74 12.68
C VAL A 115 8.76 -7.19 12.45
N LEU A 116 7.58 -7.38 11.85
CA LEU A 116 7.06 -8.69 11.45
C LEU A 116 7.58 -9.13 10.09
N ARG A 117 7.72 -8.19 9.15
CA ARG A 117 8.19 -8.43 7.79
C ARG A 117 8.73 -7.13 7.18
N SER A 118 9.75 -7.21 6.36
CA SER A 118 10.20 -6.09 5.52
C SER A 118 10.84 -6.62 4.24
N GLY A 119 10.99 -5.76 3.24
CA GLY A 119 11.67 -6.12 2.01
C GLY A 119 11.67 -5.03 0.94
N ASP A 120 12.56 -5.21 -0.03
CA ASP A 120 12.59 -4.44 -1.28
C ASP A 120 11.95 -5.29 -2.38
N GLU A 121 10.90 -4.76 -3.01
CA GLU A 121 10.15 -5.50 -4.03
C GLU A 121 9.90 -4.64 -5.27
N GLN A 122 10.03 -5.28 -6.43
CA GLN A 122 9.46 -4.78 -7.68
C GLN A 122 8.15 -5.51 -7.93
N VAL A 123 7.05 -4.81 -7.64
CA VAL A 123 5.70 -5.31 -7.86
C VAL A 123 5.35 -5.11 -9.33
N SER A 124 4.87 -6.16 -10.00
CA SER A 124 4.47 -6.11 -11.40
C SER A 124 3.30 -7.07 -11.67
N ASN A 125 2.48 -6.76 -12.68
CA ASN A 125 1.45 -7.66 -13.18
C ASN A 125 1.52 -7.81 -14.70
N MET A 126 2.32 -8.76 -15.19
CA MET A 126 2.49 -9.01 -16.62
C MET A 126 1.20 -9.44 -17.34
N ASN A 127 0.21 -9.98 -16.60
CA ASN A 127 -1.08 -10.42 -17.13
C ASN A 127 -2.21 -9.41 -16.86
N TYR A 128 -1.88 -8.12 -16.72
CA TYR A 128 -2.81 -7.06 -16.28
C TYR A 128 -4.10 -6.93 -17.11
N MET A 129 -4.08 -7.35 -18.38
CA MET A 129 -5.27 -7.33 -19.26
C MET A 129 -6.11 -8.61 -19.19
N GLN A 130 -5.55 -9.72 -18.70
CA GLN A 130 -6.23 -11.02 -18.67
C GLN A 130 -6.93 -11.29 -17.34
N GLY A 131 -6.58 -10.55 -16.29
CA GLY A 131 -7.15 -10.68 -14.96
C GLY A 131 -8.52 -10.02 -14.82
N PHE A 132 -9.29 -10.49 -13.84
CA PHE A 132 -10.52 -9.82 -13.44
C PHE A 132 -10.17 -8.61 -12.57
N SER A 133 -10.35 -7.40 -13.09
CA SER A 133 -10.21 -6.17 -12.32
C SER A 133 -11.54 -5.80 -11.66
N ARG A 134 -11.53 -5.58 -10.35
CA ARG A 134 -12.68 -5.02 -9.63
C ARG A 134 -12.88 -3.52 -9.86
N TYR A 135 -11.87 -2.86 -10.42
CA TYR A 135 -11.88 -1.44 -10.77
C TYR A 135 -12.50 -1.25 -12.15
N GLY A 136 -13.37 -0.25 -12.28
CA GLY A 136 -14.07 0.08 -13.53
C GLY A 136 -13.21 0.82 -14.55
N ASP A 137 -13.71 0.98 -15.77
CA ASP A 137 -12.94 1.57 -16.89
C ASP A 137 -12.61 3.05 -16.69
N GLY A 138 -13.37 3.76 -15.85
CA GLY A 138 -13.10 5.16 -15.49
C GLY A 138 -12.01 5.35 -14.43
N ASP A 139 -11.49 4.28 -13.82
CA ASP A 139 -10.40 4.40 -12.84
C ASP A 139 -9.05 4.38 -13.57
N THR A 140 -8.38 5.53 -13.56
CA THR A 140 -7.09 5.74 -14.22
C THR A 140 -5.96 4.91 -13.62
N LEU A 141 -6.11 4.36 -12.41
CA LEU A 141 -5.11 3.51 -11.77
C LEU A 141 -5.58 2.04 -11.63
N ARG A 142 -6.60 1.62 -12.39
CA ARG A 142 -7.21 0.28 -12.23
C ARG A 142 -6.22 -0.88 -12.27
N TYR A 143 -5.19 -0.81 -13.13
CA TYR A 143 -4.24 -1.90 -13.32
C TYR A 143 -3.19 -1.91 -12.21
N GLU A 144 -2.74 -0.73 -11.80
CA GLU A 144 -1.82 -0.53 -10.69
C GLU A 144 -2.47 -0.97 -9.38
N LYS A 145 -3.73 -0.58 -9.15
CA LYS A 145 -4.50 -0.98 -7.96
C LYS A 145 -4.74 -2.48 -7.90
N GLN A 146 -5.12 -3.11 -9.03
CA GLN A 146 -5.26 -4.57 -9.07
C GLN A 146 -3.93 -5.28 -8.76
N MET A 147 -2.83 -4.81 -9.36
CA MET A 147 -1.50 -5.33 -9.09
C MET A 147 -1.09 -5.19 -7.63
N LEU A 148 -1.32 -4.03 -7.02
CA LEU A 148 -0.99 -3.77 -5.62
C LEU A 148 -1.90 -4.54 -4.66
N ASP A 149 -3.17 -4.77 -5.01
CA ASP A 149 -4.05 -5.67 -4.26
C ASP A 149 -3.49 -7.09 -4.23
N ASP A 150 -3.06 -7.61 -5.38
CA ASP A 150 -2.51 -8.96 -5.50
C ASP A 150 -1.22 -9.11 -4.69
N TRP A 151 -0.34 -8.11 -4.78
CA TRP A 151 0.87 -8.03 -3.95
C TRP A 151 0.54 -7.98 -2.46
N PHE A 152 -0.34 -7.08 -2.04
CA PHE A 152 -0.70 -6.91 -0.64
C PHE A 152 -1.30 -8.19 -0.04
N ASN A 153 -2.20 -8.84 -0.76
CA ASN A 153 -2.83 -10.10 -0.34
C ASN A 153 -1.81 -11.26 -0.27
N LYS A 154 -0.82 -11.27 -1.16
CA LYS A 154 0.22 -12.32 -1.21
C LYS A 154 1.30 -12.12 -0.14
N THR A 155 1.72 -10.88 0.05
CA THR A 155 2.94 -10.52 0.78
C THR A 155 2.66 -9.96 2.17
N ILE A 156 1.54 -9.28 2.41
CA ILE A 156 1.25 -8.62 3.69
C ILE A 156 0.24 -9.43 4.51
N VAL A 157 -0.92 -9.74 3.93
CA VAL A 157 -2.00 -10.45 4.63
C VAL A 157 -1.51 -11.83 5.08
N PRO A 158 -1.71 -12.21 6.36
CA PRO A 158 -1.35 -13.54 6.83
C PRO A 158 -2.08 -14.60 6.01
N LYS A 159 -1.34 -15.54 5.41
CA LYS A 159 -1.95 -16.79 4.93
C LYS A 159 -2.45 -17.53 6.17
N VAL A 160 -3.74 -17.41 6.48
CA VAL A 160 -4.37 -18.30 7.45
C VAL A 160 -4.10 -19.71 6.95
N ALA A 161 -3.27 -20.46 7.68
CA ALA A 161 -3.02 -21.85 7.35
C ALA A 161 -4.38 -22.54 7.33
N LYS A 162 -4.81 -23.03 6.15
CA LYS A 162 -5.96 -23.93 6.07
C LYS A 162 -5.64 -25.12 6.95
N ARG A 163 -6.37 -25.24 8.06
CA ARG A 163 -6.44 -26.49 8.83
C ARG A 163 -7.25 -27.52 8.06
#